data_AF-A0A369SJ16-F1
#
_entry.id   AF-A0A369SJ16-F1
#
_cell.length_a   1.000
_cell.length_b   1.000
_cell.length_c   1.000
_cell.angle_alpha   90.00
_cell.angle_beta   90.00
_cell.angle_gamma   90.00
#
_symmetry.space_group_name_H-M   'P 1'
#
loop_
_entity.id
_entity.type
_entity.pdbx_description
1 polymer ?
#
loop_
_entity_poly.entity_id
_entity_poly.type
_entity_poly.pdbx_seq_one_letter_code
_entity_poly.pdbx_strand_id
1 'polypeptide(L)'
;MAATLVLEPTCFNASFTAMVNNTSRLQLQSIIDFSFGGTALIANCCICTIIAINKSLHEPFYYLILNLSLSDTVLAISVVFHGFLDCVSNQQFHIGSIGNIGCKLDIFCAITSFSASTMTLFAISIERYQAISMHRFHTTGIEKTRIIILTTWIFASLTAVIPMIYAKIETEYPYECAIQTIEVPVLLYLELIMAILICFLPITLTLICHGLTACKLYKINTIDPHMSGEITVRNDRIRKNILSVIFISLFSAITGLPLIIVNIATVFDKKKYSVALNPQIYTIAATSFVISPVVNPIVYNFASSKFRQVFVSAFCRKFFFNHKIITVISSHHDTGTRSKSFSNPTKIKLQI
;
A
#
# COMPACT_ATOMS: atom_id res chain seq x y z
N MET A 1 -25.20 51.16 -30.46
CA MET A 1 -24.16 50.12 -30.34
C MET A 1 -23.74 50.07 -28.87
N ALA A 2 -24.39 49.23 -28.07
CA ALA A 2 -23.99 48.84 -26.72
C ALA A 2 -24.92 47.70 -26.28
N ALA A 3 -24.54 46.46 -26.56
CA ALA A 3 -25.22 45.29 -26.02
C ALA A 3 -24.64 45.05 -24.62
N THR A 4 -25.39 45.43 -23.59
CA THR A 4 -25.10 45.09 -22.20
C THR A 4 -25.38 43.61 -22.00
N LEU A 5 -24.33 42.79 -21.93
CA LEU A 5 -24.41 41.40 -21.48
C LEU A 5 -24.78 41.39 -19.99
N VAL A 6 -26.07 41.32 -19.70
CA VAL A 6 -26.58 40.98 -18.37
C VAL A 6 -26.35 39.48 -18.17
N LEU A 7 -25.28 39.10 -17.48
CA LEU A 7 -25.13 37.75 -16.96
C LEU A 7 -26.25 37.49 -15.96
N GLU A 8 -27.09 36.48 -16.20
CA GLU A 8 -28.16 36.10 -15.28
C GLU A 8 -27.59 35.75 -13.89
N PRO A 9 -28.16 36.26 -12.79
CA PRO A 9 -27.69 36.01 -11.42
C PRO A 9 -27.72 34.52 -11.01
N THR A 10 -28.54 33.70 -11.70
CA THR A 10 -28.63 32.24 -11.52
C THR A 10 -27.35 31.52 -11.96
N CYS A 11 -26.74 31.92 -13.08
CA CYS A 11 -25.50 31.34 -13.58
C CYS A 11 -24.30 31.71 -12.71
N PHE A 12 -24.28 32.95 -12.20
CA PHE A 12 -23.25 33.42 -11.26
C PHE A 12 -23.32 32.66 -9.93
N ASN A 13 -24.52 32.52 -9.35
CA ASN A 13 -24.72 31.78 -8.09
C ASN A 13 -24.42 30.27 -8.24
N ALA A 14 -24.78 29.65 -9.37
CA ALA A 14 -24.45 28.26 -9.63
C ALA A 14 -22.93 28.04 -9.78
N SER A 15 -22.24 28.93 -10.52
CA SER A 15 -20.79 28.88 -10.70
C SER A 15 -20.03 29.13 -9.40
N PHE A 16 -20.51 30.08 -8.58
CA PHE A 16 -19.95 30.37 -7.26
C PHE A 16 -20.15 29.21 -6.27
N THR A 17 -21.35 28.61 -6.23
CA THR A 17 -21.63 27.45 -5.37
C THR A 17 -20.79 26.23 -5.77
N ALA A 18 -20.61 25.99 -7.08
CA ALA A 18 -19.74 24.94 -7.59
C ALA A 18 -18.27 25.16 -7.19
N MET A 19 -17.78 26.42 -7.27
CA MET A 19 -16.43 26.79 -6.83
C MET A 19 -16.23 26.58 -5.32
N VAL A 20 -17.19 26.97 -4.49
CA VAL A 20 -17.12 26.75 -3.03
C VAL A 20 -17.11 25.25 -2.72
N ASN A 21 -18.02 24.47 -3.32
CA ASN A 21 -18.10 23.02 -3.11
C ASN A 21 -16.83 22.28 -3.53
N ASN A 22 -16.23 22.63 -4.67
CA ASN A 22 -15.00 22.02 -5.14
C ASN A 22 -13.80 22.38 -4.25
N THR A 23 -13.71 23.62 -3.78
CA THR A 23 -12.64 24.06 -2.87
C THR A 23 -12.72 23.29 -1.54
N SER A 24 -13.92 23.19 -0.96
CA SER A 24 -14.14 22.41 0.26
C SER A 24 -13.86 20.92 0.05
N ARG A 25 -14.19 20.35 -1.12
CA ARG A 25 -13.85 18.96 -1.47
C ARG A 25 -12.34 18.75 -1.50
N LEU A 26 -11.58 19.58 -2.24
CA LEU A 26 -10.14 19.41 -2.37
C LEU A 26 -9.42 19.54 -1.02
N GLN A 27 -9.86 20.48 -0.18
CA GLN A 27 -9.33 20.60 1.18
C GLN A 27 -9.63 19.36 2.03
N LEU A 28 -10.85 18.83 1.96
CA LEU A 28 -11.22 17.62 2.67
C LEU A 28 -10.40 16.41 2.18
N GLN A 29 -10.25 16.24 0.87
CA GLN A 29 -9.44 15.19 0.25
C GLN A 29 -7.98 15.29 0.69
N SER A 30 -7.39 16.50 0.65
CA SER A 30 -6.02 16.75 1.10
C SER A 30 -5.81 16.33 2.56
N ILE A 31 -6.75 16.66 3.45
CA ILE A 31 -6.69 16.26 4.87
C ILE A 31 -6.74 14.72 5.02
N ILE A 32 -7.62 14.06 4.25
CA ILE A 32 -7.74 12.60 4.22
C ILE A 32 -6.42 11.97 3.74
N ASP A 33 -5.86 12.47 2.64
CA ASP A 33 -4.63 11.96 2.04
C ASP A 33 -3.43 12.11 2.98
N PHE A 34 -3.29 13.26 3.65
CA PHE A 34 -2.27 13.43 4.68
C PHE A 34 -2.46 12.48 5.86
N SER A 35 -3.70 12.25 6.30
CA SER A 35 -4.01 11.41 7.46
C SER A 35 -3.80 9.91 7.18
N PHE A 36 -4.49 9.38 6.16
CA PHE A 36 -4.40 7.97 5.79
C PHE A 36 -3.06 7.65 5.11
N GLY A 37 -2.60 8.50 4.19
CA GLY A 37 -1.30 8.36 3.54
C GLY A 37 -0.15 8.44 4.53
N GLY A 38 -0.18 9.41 5.47
CA GLY A 38 0.82 9.50 6.53
C GLY A 38 0.83 8.26 7.45
N THR A 39 -0.34 7.75 7.82
CA THR A 39 -0.47 6.52 8.62
C THR A 39 0.09 5.31 7.89
N ALA A 40 -0.30 5.11 6.62
CA ALA A 40 0.20 4.03 5.76
C ALA A 40 1.72 4.11 5.59
N LEU A 41 2.25 5.32 5.38
CA LEU A 41 3.68 5.56 5.22
C LEU A 41 4.47 5.12 6.45
N ILE A 42 4.06 5.60 7.64
CA ILE A 42 4.72 5.25 8.90
C ILE A 42 4.66 3.75 9.14
N ALA A 43 3.47 3.15 9.01
CA ALA A 43 3.26 1.75 9.29
C ALA A 43 4.08 0.85 8.35
N ASN A 44 4.04 1.08 7.04
CA ASN A 44 4.78 0.27 6.07
C ASN A 44 6.30 0.48 6.16
N CYS A 45 6.78 1.70 6.41
CA CYS A 45 8.21 1.93 6.71
C CYS A 45 8.68 1.17 7.95
N CYS A 46 7.83 1.04 8.97
CA CYS A 46 8.14 0.22 10.15
C CYS A 46 8.26 -1.26 9.80
N ILE A 47 7.34 -1.81 8.99
CA ILE A 47 7.42 -3.19 8.51
C ILE A 47 8.71 -3.42 7.72
N CYS A 48 9.02 -2.53 6.76
CA CYS A 48 10.25 -2.58 5.98
C CYS A 48 11.50 -2.62 6.87
N THR A 49 11.55 -1.71 7.86
CA THR A 49 12.67 -1.62 8.82
C THR A 49 12.80 -2.90 9.64
N ILE A 50 11.68 -3.43 10.17
CA ILE A 50 11.68 -4.65 10.99
C ILE A 50 12.22 -5.84 10.19
N ILE A 51 11.81 -6.00 8.93
CA ILE A 51 12.28 -7.12 8.10
C ILE A 51 13.77 -6.94 7.78
N ALA A 52 14.21 -5.72 7.43
CA ALA A 52 15.59 -5.45 7.04
C ALA A 52 16.61 -5.70 8.17
N ILE A 53 16.27 -5.42 9.43
CA ILE A 53 17.21 -5.55 10.56
C ILE A 53 17.21 -6.96 11.17
N ASN A 54 16.12 -7.71 11.04
CA ASN A 54 15.97 -8.99 11.71
C ASN A 54 16.30 -10.15 10.76
N LYS A 55 17.54 -10.66 10.86
CA LYS A 55 18.02 -11.81 10.07
C LYS A 55 17.11 -13.04 10.14
N SER A 56 16.38 -13.22 11.24
CA SER A 56 15.42 -14.33 11.39
C SER A 56 14.26 -14.23 10.39
N LEU A 57 13.99 -13.05 9.85
CA LEU A 57 12.95 -12.81 8.84
C LEU A 57 13.51 -12.83 7.41
N HIS A 58 14.78 -13.20 7.17
CA HIS A 58 15.32 -13.27 5.80
C HIS A 58 14.94 -14.58 5.10
N GLU A 59 13.64 -14.78 4.90
CA GLU A 59 13.07 -15.90 4.16
C GLU A 59 12.26 -15.39 2.96
N PRO A 60 12.10 -16.20 1.88
CA PRO A 60 11.36 -15.85 0.66
C PRO A 60 10.03 -15.14 0.92
N PHE A 61 9.21 -15.68 1.83
CA PHE A 61 7.94 -15.10 2.19
C PHE A 61 8.06 -13.67 2.73
N TYR A 62 8.99 -13.43 3.65
CA TYR A 62 9.16 -12.11 4.25
C TYR A 62 9.79 -11.11 3.27
N TYR A 63 10.58 -11.56 2.30
CA TYR A 63 11.01 -10.69 1.20
C TYR A 63 9.84 -10.27 0.31
N LEU A 64 8.84 -11.14 0.10
CA LEU A 64 7.61 -10.76 -0.59
C LEU A 64 6.74 -9.82 0.26
N ILE A 65 6.66 -10.02 1.58
CA ILE A 65 6.00 -9.06 2.48
C ILE A 65 6.73 -7.71 2.47
N LEU A 66 8.06 -7.71 2.46
CA LEU A 66 8.87 -6.50 2.30
C LEU A 66 8.57 -5.81 0.97
N ASN A 67 8.44 -6.55 -0.13
CA ASN A 67 8.10 -5.97 -1.43
C ASN A 67 6.70 -5.34 -1.41
N LEU A 68 5.72 -6.00 -0.77
CA LEU A 68 4.37 -5.49 -0.61
C LEU A 68 4.35 -4.21 0.25
N SER A 69 5.11 -4.18 1.35
CA SER A 69 5.27 -2.97 2.17
C SER A 69 6.00 -1.85 1.43
N LEU A 70 6.97 -2.17 0.57
CA LEU A 70 7.66 -1.16 -0.25
C LEU A 70 6.72 -0.56 -1.29
N SER A 71 5.90 -1.36 -1.99
CA SER A 71 4.90 -0.82 -2.91
C SER A 71 3.85 0.02 -2.18
N ASP A 72 3.37 -0.41 -1.02
CA ASP A 72 2.44 0.37 -0.20
C ASP A 72 3.09 1.67 0.34
N THR A 73 4.40 1.67 0.64
CA THR A 73 5.15 2.88 0.99
C THR A 73 5.21 3.86 -0.19
N VAL A 74 5.48 3.39 -1.40
CA VAL A 74 5.49 4.26 -2.59
C VAL A 74 4.08 4.80 -2.89
N LEU A 75 3.05 3.97 -2.73
CA LEU A 75 1.66 4.42 -2.82
C LEU A 75 1.34 5.49 -1.77
N ALA A 76 1.74 5.29 -0.52
CA ALA A 76 1.52 6.26 0.55
C ALA A 76 2.22 7.60 0.29
N ILE A 77 3.43 7.58 -0.29
CA ILE A 77 4.14 8.80 -0.73
C ILE A 77 3.34 9.50 -1.83
N SER A 78 2.86 8.75 -2.82
CA SER A 78 2.01 9.30 -3.90
C SER A 78 0.74 9.91 -3.35
N VAL A 79 0.01 9.24 -2.45
CA VAL A 79 -1.20 9.77 -1.81
C VAL A 79 -0.92 11.07 -1.06
N VAL A 80 0.13 11.12 -0.23
CA VAL A 80 0.52 12.34 0.49
C VAL A 80 0.89 13.46 -0.48
N PHE A 81 1.55 13.11 -1.59
CA PHE A 81 1.93 14.07 -2.62
C PHE A 81 0.72 14.56 -3.42
N HIS A 82 -0.26 13.70 -3.72
CA HIS A 82 -1.53 14.06 -4.34
C HIS A 82 -2.29 15.06 -3.45
N GLY A 83 -2.42 14.77 -2.15
CA GLY A 83 -3.02 15.71 -1.20
C GLY A 83 -2.25 17.03 -1.09
N PHE A 84 -0.93 17.01 -1.27
CA PHE A 84 -0.15 18.24 -1.42
C PHE A 84 -0.53 19.01 -2.68
N LEU A 85 -0.61 18.34 -3.84
CA LEU A 85 -1.01 18.95 -5.12
C LEU A 85 -2.42 19.58 -5.02
N ASP A 86 -3.37 18.89 -4.40
CA ASP A 86 -4.73 19.38 -4.15
C ASP A 86 -4.74 20.58 -3.21
N CYS A 87 -3.91 20.57 -2.16
CA CYS A 87 -3.81 21.65 -1.18
C CYS A 87 -3.21 22.93 -1.79
N VAL A 88 -2.22 22.79 -2.66
CA VAL A 88 -1.56 23.92 -3.33
C VAL A 88 -2.22 24.29 -4.66
N SER A 89 -3.33 23.64 -4.99
CA SER A 89 -4.10 23.85 -6.23
C SER A 89 -4.64 25.28 -6.31
N ASN A 90 -3.85 26.19 -6.89
CA ASN A 90 -4.23 27.55 -7.26
C ASN A 90 -3.65 27.94 -8.64
N GLN A 91 -4.30 28.87 -9.35
CA GLN A 91 -3.92 29.28 -10.72
C GLN A 91 -2.43 29.53 -10.95
N GLN A 92 -1.69 30.03 -9.95
CA GLN A 92 -0.26 30.32 -10.08
C GLN A 92 0.63 29.07 -10.01
N PHE A 93 0.26 28.05 -9.20
CA PHE A 93 0.99 26.79 -9.13
C PHE A 93 0.81 25.94 -10.40
N HIS A 94 -0.33 26.04 -11.08
CA HIS A 94 -0.72 25.23 -12.25
C HIS A 94 -0.01 25.57 -13.56
N ILE A 95 0.44 26.81 -13.75
CA ILE A 95 1.06 27.29 -15.01
C ILE A 95 2.53 26.86 -15.11
N GLY A 96 3.13 26.37 -14.03
CA GLY A 96 4.52 25.93 -14.00
C GLY A 96 4.73 24.52 -14.56
N SER A 97 5.86 24.31 -15.25
CA SER A 97 6.32 22.97 -15.65
C SER A 97 6.43 21.99 -14.47
N ILE A 98 6.62 22.51 -13.25
CA ILE A 98 6.82 21.72 -12.03
C ILE A 98 5.57 20.96 -11.59
N GLY A 99 4.39 21.57 -11.67
CA GLY A 99 3.12 20.92 -11.28
C GLY A 99 2.80 19.76 -12.23
N ASN A 100 3.04 19.93 -13.53
CA ASN A 100 2.86 18.86 -14.52
C ASN A 100 3.85 17.71 -14.31
N ILE A 101 5.12 18.00 -14.01
CA ILE A 101 6.09 16.95 -13.66
C ILE A 101 5.62 16.20 -12.40
N GLY A 102 5.16 16.93 -11.39
CA GLY A 102 4.57 16.35 -10.18
C GLY A 102 3.42 15.40 -10.51
N CYS A 103 2.42 15.86 -11.26
CA CYS A 103 1.26 15.05 -11.64
C CYS A 103 1.65 13.76 -12.40
N LYS A 104 2.63 13.85 -13.31
CA LYS A 104 3.14 12.67 -14.02
C LYS A 104 3.78 11.65 -13.08
N LEU A 105 4.62 12.13 -12.15
CA LEU A 105 5.27 11.26 -11.16
C LEU A 105 4.25 10.66 -10.19
N ASP A 106 3.23 11.42 -9.81
CA ASP A 106 2.16 10.96 -8.93
C ASP A 106 1.38 9.79 -9.56
N ILE A 107 0.84 9.99 -10.76
CA ILE A 107 0.12 8.95 -11.51
C ILE A 107 1.02 7.73 -11.76
N PHE A 108 2.29 7.94 -12.12
CA PHE A 108 3.24 6.85 -12.32
C PHE A 108 3.43 6.02 -11.04
N CYS A 109 3.69 6.68 -9.91
CA CYS A 109 3.91 6.04 -8.63
C CYS A 109 2.65 5.32 -8.14
N ALA A 110 1.47 5.91 -8.25
CA ALA A 110 0.22 5.30 -7.83
C ALA A 110 -0.07 3.99 -8.60
N ILE A 111 0.00 4.02 -9.93
CA ILE A 111 -0.30 2.86 -10.79
C ILE A 111 0.77 1.78 -10.63
N THR A 112 2.05 2.17 -10.64
CA THR A 112 3.16 1.22 -10.44
C THR A 112 3.04 0.53 -9.08
N SER A 113 2.75 1.27 -8.01
CA SER A 113 2.63 0.72 -6.67
C SER A 113 1.45 -0.25 -6.56
N PHE A 114 0.29 0.13 -7.09
CA PHE A 114 -0.88 -0.73 -7.08
C PHE A 114 -0.64 -2.04 -7.84
N SER A 115 -0.07 -1.96 -9.05
CA SER A 115 0.29 -3.15 -9.85
C SER A 115 1.34 -4.01 -9.14
N ALA A 116 2.37 -3.40 -8.53
CA ALA A 116 3.39 -4.11 -7.78
C ALA A 116 2.79 -4.85 -6.56
N SER A 117 1.86 -4.22 -5.82
CA SER A 117 1.17 -4.84 -4.69
C SER A 117 0.35 -6.08 -5.12
N THR A 118 -0.47 -5.98 -6.17
CA THR A 118 -1.30 -7.12 -6.62
C THR A 118 -0.49 -8.27 -7.19
N MET A 119 0.57 -7.98 -7.96
CA MET A 119 1.51 -8.99 -8.43
C MET A 119 2.28 -9.65 -7.28
N THR A 120 2.61 -8.89 -6.22
CA THR A 120 3.28 -9.44 -5.04
C THR A 120 2.38 -10.39 -4.28
N LEU A 121 1.09 -10.07 -4.13
CA LEU A 121 0.10 -10.99 -3.54
C LEU A 121 0.00 -12.28 -4.34
N PHE A 122 -0.01 -12.18 -5.67
CA PHE A 122 0.04 -13.36 -6.54
C PHE A 122 1.33 -14.17 -6.34
N ALA A 123 2.50 -13.51 -6.28
CA ALA A 123 3.77 -14.18 -6.00
C ALA A 123 3.78 -14.89 -4.64
N ILE A 124 3.18 -14.29 -3.60
CA ILE A 124 3.02 -14.93 -2.29
C ILE A 124 2.17 -16.20 -2.43
N SER A 125 1.10 -16.17 -3.22
CA SER A 125 0.26 -17.35 -3.45
C SER A 125 1.03 -18.50 -4.12
N ILE A 126 1.91 -18.19 -5.08
CA ILE A 126 2.77 -19.19 -5.75
C ILE A 126 3.79 -19.77 -4.78
N GLU A 127 4.48 -18.91 -4.01
CA GLU A 127 5.45 -19.34 -3.01
C GLU A 127 4.82 -20.32 -2.02
N ARG A 128 3.60 -20.00 -1.55
CA ARG A 128 2.82 -20.84 -0.63
C ARG A 128 2.42 -22.16 -1.27
N TYR A 129 1.96 -22.13 -2.52
CA TYR A 129 1.61 -23.33 -3.26
C TYR A 129 2.81 -24.26 -3.42
N GLN A 130 3.98 -23.74 -3.82
CA GLN A 130 5.20 -24.53 -4.01
C GLN A 130 5.70 -25.13 -2.69
N ALA A 131 5.67 -24.36 -1.59
CA ALA A 131 6.09 -24.82 -0.28
C ALA A 131 5.27 -26.02 0.25
N ILE A 132 3.99 -26.13 -0.13
CA ILE A 132 3.10 -27.23 0.27
C ILE A 132 3.10 -28.37 -0.76
N SER A 133 2.97 -28.04 -2.05
CA SER A 133 2.74 -29.02 -3.11
C SER A 133 4.03 -29.70 -3.59
N MET A 134 5.18 -29.03 -3.48
CA MET A 134 6.45 -29.44 -4.10
C MET A 134 7.59 -29.60 -3.09
N HIS A 135 7.29 -30.08 -1.87
CA HIS A 135 8.23 -30.22 -0.73
C HIS A 135 9.58 -30.87 -1.10
N ARG A 136 9.65 -31.67 -2.17
CA ARG A 136 10.85 -32.43 -2.56
C ARG A 136 11.67 -31.83 -3.73
N PHE A 137 11.17 -30.82 -4.45
CA PHE A 137 11.84 -30.41 -5.71
C PHE A 137 12.17 -28.93 -5.90
N HIS A 138 11.52 -27.98 -5.23
CA HIS A 138 11.97 -26.59 -5.29
C HIS A 138 11.17 -25.70 -4.33
N THR A 139 11.63 -25.47 -3.10
CA THR A 139 11.18 -24.26 -2.39
C THR A 139 11.74 -23.04 -3.14
N THR A 140 10.97 -21.96 -3.24
CA THR A 140 11.47 -20.72 -3.83
C THR A 140 12.64 -20.25 -2.97
N GLY A 141 13.87 -20.27 -3.51
CA GLY A 141 15.03 -19.71 -2.82
C GLY A 141 15.04 -18.18 -2.89
N ILE A 142 15.86 -17.54 -2.05
CA ILE A 142 15.98 -16.08 -1.98
C ILE A 142 16.35 -15.48 -3.34
N GLU A 143 17.23 -16.13 -4.12
CA GLU A 143 17.61 -15.66 -5.45
C GLU A 143 16.41 -15.62 -6.42
N LYS A 144 15.56 -16.65 -6.40
CA LYS A 144 14.33 -16.66 -7.20
C LYS A 144 13.36 -15.58 -6.73
N THR A 145 13.24 -15.36 -5.42
CA THR A 145 12.40 -14.28 -4.87
C THR A 145 12.87 -12.90 -5.34
N ARG A 146 14.19 -12.65 -5.38
CA ARG A 146 14.74 -11.38 -5.88
C ARG A 146 14.41 -11.15 -7.35
N ILE A 147 14.52 -12.20 -8.17
CA ILE A 147 14.13 -12.14 -9.59
C ILE A 147 12.64 -11.83 -9.72
N ILE A 148 11.78 -12.51 -8.94
CA ILE A 148 10.33 -12.25 -8.92
C ILE A 148 10.06 -10.78 -8.58
N ILE A 149 10.68 -10.25 -7.52
CA ILE A 149 10.55 -8.84 -7.12
C ILE A 149 10.95 -7.91 -8.27
N LEU A 150 12.10 -8.13 -8.89
CA LEU A 150 12.57 -7.32 -10.01
C LEU A 150 11.58 -7.35 -11.18
N THR A 151 11.08 -8.54 -11.55
CA THR A 151 10.10 -8.68 -12.64
C THR A 151 8.77 -8.01 -12.33
N THR A 152 8.34 -8.03 -11.05
CA THR A 152 7.15 -7.32 -10.59
C THR A 152 7.29 -5.82 -10.80
N TRP A 153 8.42 -5.21 -10.42
CA TRP A 153 8.63 -3.77 -10.61
C TRP A 153 8.74 -3.36 -12.07
N ILE A 154 9.40 -4.17 -12.90
CA ILE A 154 9.50 -3.92 -14.35
C ILE A 154 8.11 -3.94 -14.97
N PHE A 155 7.33 -5.00 -14.74
CA PHE A 155 5.97 -5.10 -15.27
C PHE A 155 5.08 -3.96 -14.77
N ALA A 156 5.09 -3.71 -13.46
CA ALA A 156 4.29 -2.65 -12.86
C ALA A 156 4.61 -1.27 -13.45
N SER A 157 5.89 -0.96 -13.62
CA SER A 157 6.32 0.31 -14.23
C SER A 157 5.84 0.43 -15.68
N LEU A 158 5.89 -0.67 -16.46
CA LEU A 158 5.40 -0.69 -17.84
C LEU A 158 3.90 -0.37 -17.92
N THR A 159 3.10 -0.85 -16.96
CA THR A 159 1.65 -0.53 -16.93
C THR A 159 1.37 0.95 -16.69
N ALA A 160 2.30 1.67 -16.04
CA ALA A 160 2.15 3.08 -15.70
C ALA A 160 2.67 4.05 -16.77
N VAL A 161 3.43 3.57 -17.78
CA VAL A 161 4.06 4.44 -18.79
C VAL A 161 3.03 5.24 -19.59
N ILE A 162 2.00 4.57 -20.13
CA ILE A 162 0.98 5.25 -20.95
C ILE A 162 0.21 6.27 -20.10
N PRO A 163 -0.38 5.90 -18.94
CA PRO A 163 -1.03 6.87 -18.05
C PRO A 163 -0.14 8.08 -17.71
N MET A 164 1.14 7.86 -17.40
CA MET A 164 2.08 8.92 -17.06
C MET A 164 2.31 9.90 -18.22
N ILE A 165 2.37 9.42 -19.47
CA ILE A 165 2.59 10.30 -20.64
C ILE A 165 1.44 11.31 -20.75
N TYR A 166 0.21 10.85 -20.51
CA TYR A 166 -1.04 11.59 -20.63
C TYR A 166 -1.48 12.29 -19.34
N ALA A 167 -0.82 12.04 -18.21
CA ALA A 167 -1.08 12.73 -16.95
C ALA A 167 -0.70 14.21 -17.03
N LYS A 168 -1.63 15.08 -16.64
CA LYS A 168 -1.47 16.52 -16.60
C LYS A 168 -2.39 17.15 -15.55
N ILE A 169 -1.97 18.29 -15.01
CA ILE A 169 -2.87 19.15 -14.23
C ILE A 169 -3.88 19.79 -15.20
N GLU A 170 -5.17 19.76 -14.84
CA GLU A 170 -6.21 20.37 -15.66
C GLU A 170 -5.99 21.88 -15.82
N THR A 171 -6.33 22.44 -16.97
CA THR A 171 -6.22 23.89 -17.23
C THR A 171 -7.42 24.68 -16.72
N GLU A 172 -8.50 23.99 -16.36
CA GLU A 172 -9.72 24.57 -15.83
C GLU A 172 -9.86 24.20 -14.36
N TYR A 173 -10.42 25.13 -13.58
CA TYR A 173 -10.75 24.88 -12.18
C TYR A 173 -11.66 23.63 -12.11
N PRO A 174 -11.39 22.64 -11.24
CA PRO A 174 -10.58 22.70 -10.01
C PRO A 174 -9.08 22.36 -10.14
N TYR A 175 -8.53 22.27 -11.35
CA TYR A 175 -7.10 22.03 -11.60
C TYR A 175 -6.54 20.75 -10.99
N GLU A 176 -7.32 19.67 -11.06
CA GLU A 176 -6.93 18.35 -10.56
C GLU A 176 -5.81 17.72 -11.40
N CYS A 177 -5.01 16.83 -10.79
CA CYS A 177 -4.11 15.96 -11.54
C CYS A 177 -4.91 14.79 -12.14
N ALA A 178 -4.98 14.73 -13.47
CA ALA A 178 -5.77 13.70 -14.17
C ALA A 178 -5.08 13.23 -15.45
N ILE A 179 -5.51 12.06 -15.95
CA ILE A 179 -5.13 11.57 -17.28
C ILE A 179 -5.97 12.35 -18.31
N GLN A 180 -5.31 13.15 -19.16
CA GLN A 180 -5.97 14.03 -20.13
C GLN A 180 -5.51 13.74 -21.58
N THR A 181 -6.17 14.37 -22.57
CA THR A 181 -5.74 14.41 -23.99
C THR A 181 -5.82 13.09 -24.79
N ILE A 182 -6.61 12.13 -24.31
CA ILE A 182 -6.88 10.88 -25.03
C ILE A 182 -8.31 10.92 -25.59
N GLU A 183 -8.51 10.41 -26.81
CA GLU A 183 -9.86 10.18 -27.33
C GLU A 183 -10.65 9.26 -26.38
N VAL A 184 -11.89 9.64 -26.05
CA VAL A 184 -12.78 8.91 -25.13
C VAL A 184 -12.74 7.38 -25.30
N PRO A 185 -12.88 6.80 -26.50
CA PRO A 185 -12.81 5.34 -26.67
C PRO A 185 -11.45 4.77 -26.26
N VAL A 186 -10.36 5.43 -26.61
CA VAL A 186 -9.00 4.98 -26.27
C VAL A 186 -8.78 5.02 -24.76
N LEU A 187 -9.22 6.09 -24.09
CA LEU A 187 -9.14 6.19 -22.62
C LEU A 187 -9.95 5.08 -21.94
N LEU A 188 -11.16 4.79 -22.44
CA LEU A 188 -11.99 3.69 -21.93
C LEU A 188 -11.28 2.34 -22.08
N TYR A 189 -10.72 2.04 -23.27
CA TYR A 189 -10.00 0.79 -23.48
C TYR A 189 -8.78 0.68 -22.58
N LEU A 190 -8.03 1.77 -22.38
CA LEU A 190 -6.89 1.80 -21.46
C LEU A 190 -7.33 1.51 -20.02
N GLU A 191 -8.36 2.20 -19.51
CA GLU A 191 -8.91 1.97 -18.16
C GLU A 191 -9.37 0.51 -17.96
N LEU A 192 -10.09 -0.06 -18.93
CA LEU A 192 -10.56 -1.44 -18.86
C LEU A 192 -9.42 -2.45 -18.92
N ILE A 193 -8.46 -2.27 -19.84
CA ILE A 193 -7.28 -3.14 -19.96
C ILE A 193 -6.46 -3.08 -18.67
N MET A 194 -6.23 -1.89 -18.13
CA MET A 194 -5.52 -1.71 -16.88
C MET A 194 -6.28 -2.38 -15.73
N ALA A 195 -7.57 -2.13 -15.55
CA ALA A 195 -8.38 -2.77 -14.52
C ALA A 195 -8.29 -4.30 -14.58
N ILE A 196 -8.33 -4.88 -15.79
CA ILE A 196 -8.14 -6.32 -15.96
C ILE A 196 -6.72 -6.76 -15.57
N LEU A 197 -5.68 -6.12 -16.12
CA LEU A 197 -4.29 -6.55 -15.95
C LEU A 197 -3.75 -6.32 -14.54
N ILE A 198 -4.11 -5.22 -13.89
CA ILE A 198 -3.52 -4.80 -12.60
C ILE A 198 -4.39 -5.18 -11.40
N CYS A 199 -5.69 -5.40 -11.60
CA CYS A 199 -6.63 -5.72 -10.52
C CYS A 199 -7.23 -7.13 -10.71
N PHE A 200 -8.14 -7.31 -11.65
CA PHE A 200 -8.97 -8.52 -11.70
C PHE A 200 -8.16 -9.79 -11.98
N LEU A 201 -7.29 -9.80 -13.00
CA LEU A 201 -6.50 -10.97 -13.36
C LEU A 201 -5.56 -11.41 -12.20
N PRO A 202 -4.73 -10.54 -11.60
CA PRO A 202 -3.90 -10.92 -10.46
C PRO A 202 -4.70 -11.45 -9.27
N ILE A 203 -5.85 -10.84 -8.95
CA ILE A 203 -6.71 -11.28 -7.84
C ILE A 203 -7.31 -12.66 -8.13
N THR A 204 -7.85 -12.88 -9.33
CA THR A 204 -8.39 -14.19 -9.73
C THR A 204 -7.31 -15.27 -9.66
N LEU A 205 -6.11 -15.00 -10.17
CA LEU A 205 -5.00 -15.95 -10.09
C LEU A 205 -4.57 -16.23 -8.65
N THR A 206 -4.55 -15.21 -7.79
CA THR A 206 -4.26 -15.34 -6.36
C THR A 206 -5.28 -16.24 -5.66
N LEU A 207 -6.57 -16.04 -5.93
CA LEU A 207 -7.66 -16.84 -5.36
C LEU A 207 -7.60 -18.30 -5.83
N ILE A 208 -7.38 -18.53 -7.14
CA ILE A 208 -7.21 -19.88 -7.69
C ILE A 208 -6.02 -20.57 -7.00
N CYS A 209 -4.87 -19.92 -6.94
CA CYS A 209 -3.65 -20.51 -6.37
C CYS A 209 -3.82 -20.83 -4.87
N HIS A 210 -4.46 -19.95 -4.11
CA HIS A 210 -4.76 -20.22 -2.71
C HIS A 210 -5.84 -21.29 -2.50
N GLY A 211 -6.84 -21.37 -3.37
CA GLY A 211 -7.82 -22.46 -3.39
C GLY A 211 -7.14 -23.81 -3.61
N LEU A 212 -6.25 -23.91 -4.61
CA LEU A 212 -5.44 -25.10 -4.85
C LEU A 212 -4.55 -25.46 -3.66
N THR A 213 -3.94 -24.45 -3.05
CA THR A 213 -3.11 -24.60 -1.84
C THR A 213 -3.92 -25.15 -0.67
N ALA A 214 -5.12 -24.61 -0.42
CA ALA A 214 -6.02 -25.06 0.64
C ALA A 214 -6.53 -26.50 0.40
N CYS A 215 -6.93 -26.83 -0.84
CA CYS A 215 -7.33 -28.19 -1.21
C CYS A 215 -6.19 -29.20 -1.01
N LYS A 216 -4.95 -28.84 -1.38
CA LYS A 216 -3.79 -29.70 -1.18
C LYS A 216 -3.52 -29.92 0.30
N LEU A 217 -3.55 -28.86 1.10
CA LEU A 217 -3.35 -28.92 2.54
C LEU A 217 -4.43 -29.78 3.23
N TYR A 218 -5.69 -29.65 2.81
CA TYR A 218 -6.79 -30.49 3.32
C TYR A 218 -6.54 -31.97 3.02
N LYS A 219 -6.18 -32.33 1.78
CA LYS A 219 -5.87 -33.72 1.40
C LYS A 219 -4.73 -34.33 2.21
N ILE A 220 -3.68 -33.56 2.47
CA ILE A 220 -2.54 -34.03 3.31
C ILE A 220 -3.03 -34.36 4.72
N ASN A 221 -3.84 -33.49 5.33
CA ASN A 221 -4.37 -33.70 6.68
C ASN A 221 -5.36 -34.87 6.79
N THR A 222 -6.09 -35.20 5.71
CA THR A 222 -7.04 -36.32 5.72
C THR A 222 -6.38 -37.68 5.51
N ILE A 223 -5.26 -37.73 4.76
CA ILE A 223 -4.58 -39.00 4.44
C ILE A 223 -3.72 -39.47 5.61
N ASP A 224 -3.15 -38.54 6.37
CA ASP A 224 -2.36 -38.86 7.56
C ASP A 224 -3.01 -38.21 8.81
N PRO A 225 -4.03 -38.85 9.41
CA PRO A 225 -4.72 -38.28 10.57
C PRO A 225 -3.88 -38.34 11.87
N HIS A 226 -2.80 -39.13 11.89
CA HIS A 226 -1.87 -39.23 13.03
C HIS A 226 -0.67 -38.27 12.89
N MET A 227 -0.96 -37.02 12.52
CA MET A 227 0.08 -36.00 12.39
C MET A 227 0.64 -35.63 13.77
N SER A 228 1.97 -35.59 13.86
CA SER A 228 2.64 -35.12 15.08
C SER A 228 2.20 -33.70 15.43
N GLY A 229 2.24 -33.35 16.73
CA GLY A 229 1.85 -32.01 17.19
C GLY A 229 2.58 -30.87 16.47
N GLU A 230 3.84 -31.11 16.05
CA GLU A 230 4.62 -30.14 15.27
C GLU A 230 4.06 -29.88 13.88
N ILE A 231 3.57 -30.91 13.18
CA ILE A 231 3.01 -30.76 11.83
C ILE A 231 1.65 -30.04 11.91
N THR A 232 0.83 -30.33 12.93
CA THR A 232 -0.44 -29.62 13.18
C THR A 232 -0.20 -28.13 13.42
N VAL A 233 0.77 -27.77 14.27
CA VAL A 233 1.15 -26.37 14.52
C VAL A 233 1.67 -25.69 13.25
N ARG A 234 2.48 -26.38 12.43
CA ARG A 234 2.95 -25.88 11.13
C ARG A 234 1.77 -25.60 10.19
N ASN A 235 0.82 -26.51 10.09
CA ASN A 235 -0.33 -26.37 9.19
C ASN A 235 -1.27 -25.24 9.61
N ASP A 236 -1.45 -25.02 10.91
CA ASP A 236 -2.20 -23.86 11.41
C ASP A 236 -1.52 -22.54 11.08
N ARG A 237 -0.18 -22.46 11.16
CA ARG A 237 0.57 -21.27 10.71
C ARG A 237 0.38 -21.03 9.22
N ILE A 238 0.43 -22.09 8.41
CA ILE A 238 0.22 -22.01 6.96
C ILE A 238 -1.21 -21.55 6.64
N ARG A 239 -2.23 -22.09 7.31
CA ARG A 239 -3.63 -21.67 7.16
C ARG A 239 -3.81 -20.19 7.48
N LYS A 240 -3.24 -19.71 8.58
CA LYS A 240 -3.27 -18.28 8.94
C LYS A 240 -2.62 -17.42 7.85
N ASN A 241 -1.45 -17.81 7.36
CA ASN A 241 -0.80 -17.12 6.25
C ASN A 241 -1.70 -17.08 4.99
N ILE A 242 -2.30 -18.20 4.59
CA ILE A 242 -3.20 -18.28 3.41
C ILE A 242 -4.41 -17.37 3.60
N LEU A 243 -5.10 -17.47 4.75
CA LEU A 243 -6.28 -16.67 5.04
C LEU A 243 -5.95 -15.18 5.07
N SER A 244 -4.81 -14.79 5.63
CA SER A 244 -4.34 -13.41 5.63
C SER A 244 -4.09 -12.86 4.23
N VAL A 245 -3.49 -13.64 3.33
CA VAL A 245 -3.22 -13.19 1.94
C VAL A 245 -4.51 -13.11 1.12
N ILE A 246 -5.42 -14.09 1.27
CA ILE A 246 -6.76 -14.03 0.68
C ILE A 246 -7.49 -12.78 1.18
N PHE A 247 -7.46 -12.54 2.48
CA PHE A 247 -8.08 -11.35 3.08
C PHE A 247 -7.51 -10.07 2.50
N ILE A 248 -6.19 -9.89 2.46
CA ILE A 248 -5.55 -8.70 1.88
C ILE A 248 -5.94 -8.52 0.41
N SER A 249 -5.95 -9.60 -0.36
CA SER A 249 -6.26 -9.55 -1.80
C SER A 249 -7.71 -9.15 -2.06
N LEU A 250 -8.66 -9.75 -1.32
CA LEU A 250 -10.08 -9.41 -1.44
C LEU A 250 -10.38 -8.03 -0.88
N PHE A 251 -9.78 -7.67 0.25
CA PHE A 251 -9.95 -6.35 0.86
C PHE A 251 -9.46 -5.26 -0.09
N SER A 252 -8.25 -5.39 -0.64
CA SER A 252 -7.71 -4.46 -1.63
C SER A 252 -8.59 -4.33 -2.88
N ALA A 253 -9.15 -5.45 -3.36
CA ALA A 253 -10.09 -5.45 -4.48
C ALA A 253 -11.35 -4.65 -4.15
N ILE A 254 -12.00 -4.97 -3.04
CA ILE A 254 -13.25 -4.36 -2.61
C ILE A 254 -13.09 -2.86 -2.37
N THR A 255 -11.98 -2.45 -1.74
CA THR A 255 -11.72 -1.05 -1.45
C THR A 255 -11.25 -0.26 -2.68
N GLY A 256 -10.64 -0.92 -3.68
CA GLY A 256 -10.22 -0.27 -4.93
C GLY A 256 -11.33 -0.18 -5.98
N LEU A 257 -12.32 -1.08 -5.96
CA LEU A 257 -13.42 -1.12 -6.93
C LEU A 257 -14.17 0.21 -7.10
N PRO A 258 -14.55 0.93 -6.03
CA PRO A 258 -15.24 2.21 -6.16
C PRO A 258 -14.47 3.22 -7.02
N LEU A 259 -13.14 3.30 -6.84
CA LEU A 259 -12.30 4.24 -7.59
C LEU A 259 -12.21 3.86 -9.07
N ILE A 260 -12.07 2.56 -9.37
CA ILE A 260 -12.09 2.05 -10.76
C ILE A 260 -13.43 2.40 -11.43
N ILE A 261 -14.55 2.18 -10.73
CA ILE A 261 -15.89 2.46 -11.26
C ILE A 261 -16.06 3.95 -11.54
N VAL A 262 -15.65 4.82 -10.60
CA VAL A 262 -15.73 6.27 -10.78
C VAL A 262 -14.86 6.72 -11.95
N ASN A 263 -13.62 6.25 -12.07
CA ASN A 263 -12.73 6.60 -13.17
C ASN A 263 -13.36 6.21 -14.52
N ILE A 264 -13.87 4.98 -14.66
CA ILE A 264 -14.57 4.55 -15.89
C ILE A 264 -15.81 5.40 -16.15
N ALA A 265 -16.61 5.70 -15.12
CA ALA A 265 -17.82 6.52 -15.27
C ALA A 265 -17.50 7.94 -15.77
N THR A 266 -16.40 8.54 -15.31
CA THR A 266 -15.98 9.88 -15.75
C THR A 266 -15.58 9.93 -17.24
N VAL A 267 -15.19 8.81 -17.84
CA VAL A 267 -14.87 8.74 -19.28
C VAL A 267 -16.11 8.99 -20.15
N PHE A 268 -17.29 8.52 -19.73
CA PHE A 268 -18.53 8.65 -20.50
C PHE A 268 -19.22 10.02 -20.34
N ASP A 269 -18.79 10.81 -19.35
CA ASP A 269 -19.41 12.07 -19.00
C ASP A 269 -18.80 13.21 -19.83
N LYS A 270 -19.36 13.47 -21.03
CA LYS A 270 -18.88 14.50 -21.98
C LYS A 270 -18.86 15.92 -21.41
N LYS A 271 -19.68 16.19 -20.40
CA LYS A 271 -19.46 17.25 -19.43
C LYS A 271 -19.06 16.52 -18.17
N LYS A 272 -17.78 16.48 -17.79
CA LYS A 272 -17.16 15.72 -16.68
C LYS A 272 -17.80 15.91 -15.27
N TYR A 273 -18.99 16.51 -15.21
CA TYR A 273 -19.72 17.09 -14.10
C TYR A 273 -21.21 16.64 -14.03
N SER A 274 -21.71 15.77 -14.93
CA SER A 274 -23.14 15.42 -14.99
C SER A 274 -23.51 13.97 -14.62
N VAL A 275 -22.54 13.08 -14.44
CA VAL A 275 -22.64 11.78 -13.76
C VAL A 275 -21.66 11.73 -12.57
N ALA A 276 -20.66 12.62 -12.55
CA ALA A 276 -19.93 13.10 -11.37
C ALA A 276 -20.81 13.92 -10.38
N LEU A 277 -22.13 13.69 -10.39
CA LEU A 277 -23.20 14.46 -9.73
C LEU A 277 -23.12 14.55 -8.19
N ASN A 278 -22.12 13.95 -7.57
CA ASN A 278 -21.75 14.33 -6.22
C ASN A 278 -20.21 14.24 -6.05
N PRO A 279 -19.49 15.37 -5.90
CA PRO A 279 -18.06 15.39 -5.57
C PRO A 279 -17.69 14.47 -4.38
N GLN A 280 -18.63 14.21 -3.47
CA GLN A 280 -18.46 13.29 -2.36
C GLN A 280 -18.24 11.83 -2.81
N ILE A 281 -18.78 11.39 -3.95
CA ILE A 281 -18.61 10.02 -4.45
C ILE A 281 -17.14 9.76 -4.79
N TYR A 282 -16.48 10.70 -5.49
CA TYR A 282 -15.06 10.58 -5.78
C TYR A 282 -14.24 10.55 -4.48
N THR A 283 -14.53 11.45 -3.54
CA THR A 283 -13.85 11.47 -2.24
C THR A 283 -14.02 10.15 -1.49
N ILE A 284 -15.23 9.58 -1.45
CA ILE A 284 -15.48 8.27 -0.82
C ILE A 284 -14.70 7.16 -1.54
N ALA A 285 -14.68 7.17 -2.87
CA ALA A 285 -14.00 6.16 -3.68
C ALA A 285 -12.47 6.22 -3.50
N ALA A 286 -11.88 7.42 -3.57
CA ALA A 286 -10.47 7.66 -3.31
C ALA A 286 -10.09 7.30 -1.87
N THR A 287 -10.93 7.69 -0.89
CA THR A 287 -10.73 7.32 0.53
C THR A 287 -10.78 5.80 0.71
N SER A 288 -11.72 5.11 0.05
CA SER A 288 -11.80 3.65 0.14
C SER A 288 -10.49 3.00 -0.32
N PHE A 289 -9.97 3.44 -1.46
CA PHE A 289 -8.73 2.90 -2.03
C PHE A 289 -7.52 2.99 -1.07
N VAL A 290 -7.37 4.12 -0.36
CA VAL A 290 -6.22 4.34 0.56
C VAL A 290 -6.32 3.57 1.89
N ILE A 291 -7.45 2.95 2.21
CA ILE A 291 -7.60 2.14 3.44
C ILE A 291 -6.78 0.84 3.36
N SER A 292 -6.66 0.23 2.18
CA SER A 292 -5.94 -1.05 2.02
C SER A 292 -4.49 -1.02 2.55
N PRO A 293 -3.61 -0.09 2.12
CA PRO A 293 -2.23 -0.04 2.60
C PRO A 293 -2.11 0.26 4.10
N VAL A 294 -3.13 0.84 4.74
CA VAL A 294 -3.17 1.04 6.21
C VAL A 294 -3.44 -0.28 6.94
N VAL A 295 -4.28 -1.14 6.38
CA VAL A 295 -4.70 -2.41 7.00
C VAL A 295 -3.60 -3.48 6.87
N ASN A 296 -2.81 -3.46 5.79
CA ASN A 296 -1.81 -4.48 5.49
C ASN A 296 -0.82 -4.78 6.66
N PRO A 297 -0.16 -3.79 7.29
CA PRO A 297 0.69 -3.99 8.48
C PRO A 297 0.02 -4.71 9.66
N ILE A 298 -1.28 -4.46 9.88
CA ILE A 298 -2.07 -5.11 10.94
C ILE A 298 -2.22 -6.60 10.61
N VAL A 299 -2.57 -6.91 9.36
CA VAL A 299 -2.78 -8.28 8.91
C VAL A 299 -1.50 -9.11 9.02
N TYR A 300 -0.31 -8.54 8.75
CA TYR A 300 0.95 -9.28 8.89
C TYR A 300 1.22 -9.78 10.32
N ASN A 301 0.83 -9.00 11.33
CA ASN A 301 0.94 -9.37 12.75
C ASN A 301 0.00 -10.52 13.13
N PHE A 302 -1.14 -10.65 12.45
CA PHE A 302 -2.04 -11.78 12.60
C PHE A 302 -1.59 -13.01 11.78
N ALA A 303 -1.02 -12.79 10.61
CA ALA A 303 -0.58 -13.83 9.68
C ALA A 303 0.55 -14.69 10.26
N SER A 304 1.59 -14.06 10.80
CA SER A 304 2.81 -14.77 11.25
C SER A 304 3.11 -14.55 12.73
N SER A 305 3.06 -15.64 13.52
CA SER A 305 3.49 -15.63 14.91
C SER A 305 4.97 -15.26 15.07
N LYS A 306 5.80 -15.64 14.10
CA LYS A 306 7.23 -15.30 14.06
C LYS A 306 7.41 -13.80 13.83
N PHE A 307 6.67 -13.23 12.88
CA PHE A 307 6.69 -11.78 12.65
C PHE A 307 6.23 -11.01 13.89
N ARG A 308 5.10 -11.42 14.49
CA ARG A 308 4.56 -10.79 15.71
C ARG A 308 5.55 -10.80 16.88
N GLN A 309 6.26 -11.90 17.11
CA GLN A 309 7.27 -11.98 18.18
C GLN A 309 8.41 -10.98 17.96
N VAL A 310 8.88 -10.86 16.72
CA VAL A 310 9.93 -9.90 16.34
C VAL A 310 9.41 -8.47 16.45
N PHE A 311 8.20 -8.21 15.98
CA PHE A 311 7.53 -6.91 16.08
C PHE A 311 7.42 -6.46 17.54
N VAL A 312 6.82 -7.29 18.41
CA VAL A 312 6.72 -7.01 19.85
C VAL A 312 8.09 -6.82 20.47
N SER A 313 9.08 -7.64 20.12
CA SER A 313 10.45 -7.48 20.63
C SER A 313 11.08 -6.15 20.21
N ALA A 314 10.83 -5.66 19.00
CA ALA A 314 11.37 -4.39 18.52
C ALA A 314 10.76 -3.20 19.25
N PHE A 315 9.44 -3.22 19.48
CA PHE A 315 8.74 -2.16 20.23
C PHE A 315 9.02 -2.23 21.73
N CYS A 316 9.04 -3.42 22.33
CA CYS A 316 9.37 -3.59 23.73
C CYS A 316 10.84 -3.25 24.03
N ARG A 317 11.80 -3.57 23.16
CA ARG A 317 13.21 -3.16 23.40
C ARG A 317 13.37 -1.64 23.41
N LYS A 318 12.67 -0.90 22.55
CA LYS A 318 12.66 0.58 22.62
C LYS A 318 12.02 1.09 23.92
N PHE A 319 10.96 0.43 24.39
CA PHE A 319 10.32 0.75 25.67
C PHE A 319 11.23 0.44 26.89
N PHE A 320 11.93 -0.70 26.89
CA PHE A 320 12.85 -1.09 27.96
C PHE A 320 14.18 -0.35 27.94
N PHE A 321 14.67 0.12 26.78
CA PHE A 321 15.84 1.01 26.72
C PHE A 321 15.52 2.40 27.29
N ASN A 322 14.33 2.96 27.02
CA ASN A 322 13.91 4.22 27.64
C ASN A 322 13.70 4.06 29.16
N HIS A 323 13.17 2.93 29.62
CA HIS A 323 13.02 2.68 31.06
C HIS A 323 14.37 2.48 31.76
N LYS A 324 15.34 1.78 31.15
CA LYS A 324 16.70 1.65 31.70
C LYS A 324 17.44 2.98 31.77
N ILE A 325 17.28 3.86 30.79
CA ILE A 325 17.89 5.20 30.82
C ILE A 325 17.26 6.06 31.94
N ILE A 326 15.94 6.04 32.12
CA ILE A 326 15.27 6.77 33.22
C ILE A 326 15.68 6.21 34.59
N THR A 327 15.77 4.89 34.75
CA THR A 327 16.22 4.28 36.02
C THR A 327 17.71 4.57 36.29
N VAL A 328 18.56 4.61 35.27
CA VAL A 328 19.98 4.99 35.43
C VAL A 328 20.14 6.48 35.78
N ILE A 329 19.37 7.39 35.18
CA ILE A 329 19.40 8.82 35.52
C ILE A 329 18.85 9.07 36.93
N SER A 330 17.79 8.36 37.34
CA SER A 330 17.28 8.43 38.73
C SER A 330 18.29 7.88 39.75
N SER A 331 19.04 6.83 39.41
CA SER A 331 20.06 6.27 40.32
C SER A 331 21.34 7.12 40.42
N HIS A 332 21.61 7.97 39.43
CA HIS A 332 22.75 8.89 39.45
C HIS A 332 22.50 10.15 40.26
N HIS A 333 21.25 10.48 40.59
CA HIS A 333 20.94 11.62 41.45
C HIS A 333 21.03 11.30 42.96
N ASP A 334 21.02 10.01 43.34
CA ASP A 334 21.01 9.55 44.74
C ASP A 334 22.33 8.94 45.24
N THR A 335 23.37 8.86 44.39
CA THR A 335 24.67 8.25 44.78
C THR A 335 25.85 9.22 44.70
N GLY A 336 25.62 10.46 45.10
CA GLY A 336 26.68 11.37 45.52
C GLY A 336 27.08 11.11 46.97
N THR A 337 27.89 10.07 47.22
CA THR A 337 28.87 9.91 48.32
C THR A 337 29.04 8.45 48.76
N ARG A 338 30.05 7.75 48.20
CA ARG A 338 31.09 7.06 48.99
C ARG A 338 32.04 6.28 48.07
N SER A 339 33.32 6.59 48.21
CA SER A 339 34.43 5.85 47.64
C SER A 339 34.56 4.49 48.35
N LYS A 340 34.91 3.43 47.60
CA LYS A 340 36.03 2.52 47.92
C LYS A 340 36.24 1.46 46.83
N SER A 341 37.52 1.19 46.60
CA SER A 341 38.16 0.29 45.64
C SER A 341 38.03 -1.21 45.96
N PHE A 342 38.08 -2.09 44.95
CA PHE A 342 39.22 -2.99 44.62
C PHE A 342 38.78 -4.26 43.83
N SER A 343 39.68 -4.70 42.94
CA SER A 343 39.90 -6.04 42.37
C SER A 343 39.14 -6.53 41.11
N ASN A 344 39.93 -7.16 40.25
CA ASN A 344 39.78 -7.45 38.81
C ASN A 344 39.39 -8.95 38.58
N PRO A 345 39.28 -9.49 37.34
CA PRO A 345 38.20 -10.38 36.94
C PRO A 345 38.63 -11.83 36.68
N THR A 346 37.68 -12.77 36.73
CA THR A 346 37.91 -14.17 36.34
C THR A 346 37.06 -14.55 35.12
N LYS A 347 37.77 -14.86 34.03
CA LYS A 347 37.32 -15.54 32.81
C LYS A 347 36.66 -16.89 33.13
N ILE A 348 35.55 -17.23 32.48
CA ILE A 348 35.19 -18.63 32.17
C ILE A 348 34.67 -18.74 30.73
N LYS A 349 35.18 -19.79 30.06
CA LYS A 349 35.18 -20.12 28.63
C LYS A 349 33.83 -20.66 28.12
N LEU A 350 33.60 -20.46 26.82
CA LEU A 350 32.72 -21.29 25.98
C LEU A 350 33.20 -22.74 25.93
N GLN A 351 32.25 -23.68 25.94
CA GLN A 351 32.40 -25.00 25.30
C GLN A 351 31.26 -25.22 24.31
N ILE A 352 31.64 -25.95 23.27
CA ILE A 352 31.03 -26.17 21.95
C ILE A 352 29.68 -26.88 22.03
#